data_AF-A0AAE6YBT6-F1
#
_entry.id   AF-A0AAE6YBT6-F1
#
_cell.length_a   1.000
_cell.length_b   1.000
_cell.length_c   1.000
_cell.angle_alpha   90.00
_cell.angle_beta   90.00
_cell.angle_gamma   90.00
#
_symmetry.space_group_name_H-M   'P 1'
#
loop_
_entity.id
_entity.type
_entity.pdbx_description
1 polymer ?
#
loop_
_entity_poly.entity_id
_entity_poly.type
_entity_poly.pdbx_seq_one_letter_code
_entity_poly.pdbx_strand_id
1 'polypeptide(L)'
;MSTRTGPQKYPGANRDHWYQARFGGDRMEVNVVVLHTTEGRSLPDYQGGAVAPNLTAVPDLAARRLKWYQHFDIDISSRALANLRGGVETNTLNVCQVELVGTCAPETHTKWKTSDKAHVYWPKAPEWALREVAGFLAWAHLHHDVPLRGPALWPAYPKSYGNGGGQRMSFSRWNSFRGVCGHMHVPENLHGDPGAIDFDTLIGYAKSAAQD
;
A
#
# COMPACT_ATOMS: atom_id res chain seq x y z
N MET A 1 21.11 7.20 15.67
CA MET A 1 19.79 6.50 15.72
C MET A 1 18.79 7.46 15.10
N SER A 2 18.16 7.12 13.96
CA SER A 2 17.07 7.95 13.43
C SER A 2 15.98 8.01 14.49
N THR A 3 15.70 9.20 15.00
CA THR A 3 14.60 9.44 15.92
C THR A 3 13.33 9.34 15.11
N ARG A 4 12.52 8.31 15.35
CA ARG A 4 11.17 8.18 14.78
C ARG A 4 10.36 9.40 15.23
N THR A 5 10.09 10.34 14.33
CA THR A 5 9.50 11.64 14.74
C THR A 5 7.97 11.62 14.75
N GLY A 6 7.37 10.80 13.90
CA GLY A 6 5.92 10.68 13.78
C GLY A 6 5.23 9.69 14.75
N PRO A 7 3.91 9.78 14.93
CA PRO A 7 3.10 8.75 15.59
C PRO A 7 3.23 7.38 14.93
N GLN A 8 3.59 6.35 15.70
CA GLN A 8 3.84 5.02 15.15
C GLN A 8 2.57 4.20 14.89
N LYS A 9 1.41 4.66 15.37
CA LYS A 9 0.13 3.96 15.26
C LYS A 9 -0.84 4.80 14.45
N TYR A 10 -1.42 4.21 13.42
CA TYR A 10 -2.47 4.86 12.67
C TYR A 10 -3.75 4.93 13.53
N PRO A 11 -4.38 6.11 13.67
CA PRO A 11 -5.56 6.27 14.52
C PRO A 11 -6.67 5.28 14.17
N GLY A 12 -7.22 4.61 15.19
CA GLY A 12 -8.31 3.65 15.04
C GLY A 12 -7.93 2.29 14.43
N ALA A 13 -6.67 2.07 14.06
CA ALA A 13 -6.24 0.78 13.53
C ALA A 13 -6.30 -0.33 14.60
N ASN A 14 -6.94 -1.45 14.25
CA ASN A 14 -6.94 -2.67 15.05
C ASN A 14 -5.53 -3.29 15.02
N ARG A 15 -5.08 -3.85 16.15
CA ARG A 15 -3.73 -4.41 16.32
C ARG A 15 -3.74 -5.88 16.77
N ASP A 16 -4.86 -6.59 16.59
CA ASP A 16 -4.99 -8.01 16.96
C ASP A 16 -4.14 -8.92 16.05
N HIS A 17 -3.70 -8.40 14.90
CA HIS A 17 -2.77 -9.04 13.98
C HIS A 17 -1.36 -8.40 14.06
N TRP A 18 -0.83 -8.19 15.26
CA TRP A 18 0.49 -7.57 15.46
C TRP A 18 1.64 -8.56 15.21
N TYR A 19 2.43 -8.34 14.16
CA TYR A 19 3.50 -9.27 13.76
C TYR A 19 4.91 -8.79 14.08
N GLN A 20 5.11 -7.48 14.31
CA GLN A 20 6.43 -6.91 14.63
C GLN A 20 7.11 -7.56 15.83
N ALA A 21 6.36 -7.97 16.87
CA ALA A 21 6.95 -8.62 18.05
C ALA A 21 7.65 -9.95 17.71
N ARG A 22 7.13 -10.67 16.71
CA ARG A 22 7.69 -11.95 16.25
C ARG A 22 8.82 -11.75 15.25
N PHE A 23 8.70 -10.74 14.39
CA PHE A 23 9.53 -10.62 13.19
C PHE A 23 10.53 -9.47 13.20
N GLY A 24 10.45 -8.59 14.19
CA GLY A 24 11.29 -7.39 14.28
C GLY A 24 11.05 -6.43 13.12
N GLY A 25 12.13 -5.80 12.68
CA GLY A 25 12.18 -4.85 11.57
C GLY A 25 13.17 -3.72 11.87
N ASP A 26 13.68 -3.11 10.81
CA ASP A 26 14.67 -2.04 10.90
C ASP A 26 13.98 -0.71 11.17
N ARG A 27 14.61 0.12 12.00
CA ARG A 27 14.11 1.46 12.28
C ARG A 27 14.37 2.35 11.07
N MET A 28 13.33 3.04 10.61
CA MET A 28 13.37 3.93 9.45
C MET A 28 12.84 5.32 9.83
N GLU A 29 12.76 6.21 8.85
CA GLU A 29 11.90 7.39 8.87
C GLU A 29 11.09 7.40 7.56
N VAL A 30 9.83 6.99 7.61
CA VAL A 30 9.02 6.75 6.42
C VAL A 30 8.91 8.01 5.58
N ASN A 31 9.14 7.87 4.28
CA ASN A 31 8.92 8.93 3.30
C ASN A 31 8.37 8.39 1.97
N VAL A 32 8.09 7.08 1.93
CA VAL A 32 7.43 6.38 0.83
C VAL A 32 6.28 5.55 1.38
N VAL A 33 5.12 5.62 0.72
CA VAL A 33 4.03 4.65 0.89
C VAL A 33 3.93 3.79 -0.36
N VAL A 34 3.94 2.47 -0.18
CA VAL A 34 3.68 1.51 -1.27
C VAL A 34 2.29 0.90 -1.07
N LEU A 35 1.45 1.07 -2.08
CA LEU A 35 0.12 0.47 -2.15
C LEU A 35 0.19 -0.90 -2.82
N HIS A 36 -0.46 -1.87 -2.20
CA HIS A 36 -0.61 -3.24 -2.67
C HIS A 36 -2.09 -3.60 -2.78
N THR A 37 -2.42 -4.67 -3.50
CA THR A 37 -3.73 -5.33 -3.38
C THR A 37 -3.58 -6.78 -3.00
N THR A 38 -4.40 -7.24 -2.05
CA THR A 38 -4.27 -8.61 -1.53
C THR A 38 -4.73 -9.68 -2.51
N GLU A 39 -5.40 -9.29 -3.60
CA GLU A 39 -6.13 -10.17 -4.53
C GLU A 39 -7.11 -11.11 -3.81
N GLY A 40 -7.58 -10.68 -2.64
CA GLY A 40 -8.51 -11.38 -1.75
C GLY A 40 -9.66 -10.50 -1.30
N ARG A 41 -10.62 -11.08 -0.57
CA ARG A 41 -11.83 -10.38 -0.08
C ARG A 41 -11.87 -10.21 1.44
N SER A 42 -10.86 -10.71 2.14
CA SER A 42 -10.76 -10.69 3.60
C SER A 42 -9.34 -10.35 4.02
N LEU A 43 -9.17 -10.00 5.29
CA LEU A 43 -7.85 -9.85 5.91
C LEU A 43 -7.05 -11.15 5.77
N PRO A 44 -5.89 -11.15 5.10
CA PRO A 44 -5.01 -12.31 5.05
C PRO A 44 -4.33 -12.55 6.40
N ASP A 45 -3.93 -13.79 6.67
CA ASP A 45 -3.06 -14.13 7.81
C ASP A 45 -1.58 -13.82 7.52
N TYR A 46 -1.25 -13.53 6.25
CA TYR A 46 0.09 -13.26 5.75
C TYR A 46 1.09 -14.36 6.09
N GLN A 47 0.68 -15.63 5.98
CA GLN A 47 1.50 -16.79 6.37
C GLN A 47 1.97 -16.69 7.83
N GLY A 48 1.04 -16.33 8.72
CA GLY A 48 1.33 -16.04 10.12
C GLY A 48 2.24 -14.82 10.33
N GLY A 49 2.15 -13.82 9.45
CA GLY A 49 2.90 -12.57 9.48
C GLY A 49 4.24 -12.55 8.73
N ALA A 50 4.65 -13.67 8.11
CA ALA A 50 5.95 -13.77 7.43
C ALA A 50 6.09 -12.84 6.21
N VAL A 51 4.95 -12.44 5.63
CA VAL A 51 4.88 -11.54 4.46
C VAL A 51 3.94 -10.35 4.70
N ALA A 52 3.72 -9.97 5.96
CA ALA A 52 2.76 -8.92 6.30
C ALA A 52 3.30 -7.51 5.98
N PRO A 53 2.42 -6.59 5.51
CA PRO A 53 2.73 -5.17 5.30
C PRO A 53 2.74 -4.41 6.63
N ASN A 54 2.92 -3.09 6.63
CA ASN A 54 2.72 -2.28 7.84
C ASN A 54 1.22 -2.21 8.21
N LEU A 55 0.36 -2.00 7.22
CA LEU A 55 -1.09 -1.91 7.40
C LEU A 55 -1.87 -2.67 6.34
N THR A 56 -3.09 -3.04 6.69
CA THR A 56 -4.09 -3.59 5.77
C THR A 56 -5.41 -2.85 5.94
N ALA A 57 -5.95 -2.34 4.82
CA ALA A 57 -7.25 -1.71 4.76
C ALA A 57 -8.30 -2.73 4.28
N VAL A 58 -9.27 -3.05 5.14
CA VAL A 58 -10.30 -4.06 4.87
C VAL A 58 -11.66 -3.38 4.63
N PRO A 59 -12.27 -3.51 3.43
CA PRO A 59 -13.58 -2.96 3.15
C PRO A 59 -14.68 -3.49 4.07
N ASP A 60 -15.35 -2.59 4.77
CA ASP A 60 -16.70 -2.82 5.31
C ASP A 60 -17.70 -2.22 4.30
N LEU A 61 -18.14 -3.06 3.36
CA LEU A 61 -18.95 -2.61 2.21
C LEU A 61 -20.32 -2.08 2.62
N ALA A 62 -20.90 -2.62 3.71
CA ALA A 62 -22.19 -2.16 4.23
C ALA A 62 -22.05 -0.77 4.86
N ALA A 63 -21.00 -0.57 5.66
CA ALA A 63 -20.72 0.72 6.29
C ALA A 63 -19.99 1.73 5.38
N ARG A 64 -19.59 1.32 4.17
CA ARG A 64 -18.82 2.14 3.20
C ARG A 64 -17.59 2.80 3.82
N ARG A 65 -16.80 2.01 4.53
CA ARG A 65 -15.56 2.45 5.19
C ARG A 65 -14.47 1.39 5.13
N LEU A 66 -13.22 1.77 5.44
CA LEU A 66 -12.11 0.83 5.59
C LEU A 66 -11.84 0.56 7.07
N LYS A 67 -11.86 -0.71 7.45
CA LYS A 67 -11.34 -1.17 8.74
C LYS A 67 -9.83 -1.37 8.60
N TRP A 68 -9.06 -0.55 9.32
CA TRP A 68 -7.61 -0.62 9.29
C TRP A 68 -7.09 -1.62 10.31
N TYR A 69 -6.18 -2.49 9.88
CA TYR A 69 -5.39 -3.37 10.72
C TYR A 69 -3.92 -2.96 10.58
N GLN A 70 -3.23 -2.86 11.70
CA GLN A 70 -1.82 -2.51 11.73
C GLN A 70 -1.00 -3.66 12.29
N HIS A 71 0.05 -4.03 11.55
CA HIS A 71 0.87 -5.22 11.78
C HIS A 71 2.28 -4.87 12.27
N PHE A 72 2.80 -3.72 11.83
CA PHE A 72 4.07 -3.14 12.21
C PHE A 72 3.91 -1.63 12.45
N ASP A 73 4.79 -1.04 13.23
CA ASP A 73 4.90 0.41 13.41
C ASP A 73 5.15 1.07 12.05
N ILE A 74 4.74 2.34 11.89
CA ILE A 74 4.95 3.07 10.63
C ILE A 74 6.43 3.12 10.26
N ASP A 75 7.29 3.53 11.20
CA ASP A 75 8.74 3.69 10.97
C ASP A 75 9.54 2.41 11.25
N ILE A 76 8.94 1.26 10.95
CA ILE A 76 9.58 -0.07 11.02
C ILE A 76 9.40 -0.80 9.69
N SER A 77 10.48 -1.39 9.18
CA SER A 77 10.39 -2.19 7.96
C SER A 77 9.44 -3.39 8.16
N SER A 78 8.58 -3.61 7.18
CA SER A 78 7.69 -4.76 7.10
C SER A 78 8.11 -5.70 5.96
N ARG A 79 7.26 -6.64 5.56
CA ARG A 79 7.68 -7.87 4.85
C ARG A 79 6.96 -8.16 3.54
N ALA A 80 6.08 -7.28 3.06
CA ALA A 80 5.34 -7.49 1.81
C ALA A 80 6.21 -7.25 0.55
N LEU A 81 7.27 -6.44 0.65
CA LEU A 81 8.25 -6.24 -0.42
C LEU A 81 9.38 -7.27 -0.34
N ALA A 82 9.70 -7.87 -1.48
CA ALA A 82 10.90 -8.67 -1.66
C ALA A 82 12.13 -7.76 -1.65
N ASN A 83 13.09 -8.06 -0.80
CA ASN A 83 14.38 -7.37 -0.69
C ASN A 83 15.51 -8.34 -1.08
N LEU A 84 15.94 -8.28 -2.34
CA LEU A 84 16.90 -9.23 -2.88
C LEU A 84 18.32 -8.87 -2.45
N ARG A 85 19.14 -9.89 -2.17
CA ARG A 85 20.55 -9.70 -1.83
C ARG A 85 21.30 -8.97 -2.96
N GLY A 86 21.97 -7.86 -2.64
CA GLY A 86 22.66 -7.02 -3.62
C GLY A 86 21.75 -6.02 -4.35
N GLY A 87 20.49 -5.92 -3.91
CA GLY A 87 19.50 -4.97 -4.40
C GLY A 87 19.60 -3.59 -3.75
N VAL A 88 18.46 -2.91 -3.68
CA VAL A 88 18.30 -1.54 -3.15
C VAL A 88 17.42 -1.46 -1.92
N GLU A 89 17.43 -2.51 -1.10
CA GLU A 89 16.85 -2.45 0.25
C GLU A 89 15.35 -2.06 0.21
N THR A 90 14.59 -2.66 -0.72
CA THR A 90 13.23 -2.24 -1.08
C THR A 90 12.27 -2.20 0.12
N ASN A 91 12.47 -3.06 1.12
CA ASN A 91 11.63 -3.11 2.32
C ASN A 91 12.16 -2.25 3.49
N THR A 92 13.41 -1.80 3.44
CA THR A 92 14.13 -1.10 4.53
C THR A 92 14.54 0.32 4.15
N LEU A 93 14.23 0.77 2.95
CA LEU A 93 14.48 2.12 2.47
C LEU A 93 13.31 3.08 2.75
N ASN A 94 12.98 3.30 4.03
CA ASN A 94 12.01 4.31 4.48
C ASN A 94 10.58 4.13 3.93
N VAL A 95 10.12 2.88 3.84
CA VAL A 95 8.86 2.52 3.19
C VAL A 95 7.82 2.01 4.20
N CYS A 96 6.64 2.61 4.16
CA CYS A 96 5.42 2.05 4.75
C CYS A 96 4.65 1.27 3.67
N GLN A 97 4.42 -0.02 3.90
CA GLN A 97 3.70 -0.91 2.98
C GLN A 97 2.24 -1.02 3.42
N VAL A 98 1.31 -0.85 2.48
CA VAL A 98 -0.14 -0.86 2.74
C VAL A 98 -0.84 -1.82 1.78
N GLU A 99 -1.47 -2.85 2.34
CA GLU A 99 -2.32 -3.77 1.60
C GLU A 99 -3.76 -3.28 1.55
N LEU A 100 -4.34 -3.30 0.35
CA LEU A 100 -5.72 -2.92 0.11
C LEU A 100 -6.53 -4.19 -0.22
N VAL A 101 -7.40 -4.62 0.70
CA VAL A 101 -8.22 -5.82 0.46
C VAL A 101 -9.18 -5.57 -0.70
N GLY A 102 -9.08 -6.43 -1.70
CA GLY A 102 -9.78 -6.32 -2.97
C GLY A 102 -8.92 -6.91 -4.08
N THR A 103 -9.21 -6.53 -5.31
CA THR A 103 -8.47 -7.01 -6.48
C THR A 103 -8.20 -5.88 -7.46
N CYS A 104 -7.05 -5.94 -8.14
CA CYS A 104 -6.77 -5.14 -9.33
C CYS A 104 -6.86 -5.94 -10.63
N ALA A 105 -7.02 -7.27 -10.55
CA ALA A 105 -7.10 -8.16 -11.70
C ALA A 105 -8.50 -8.19 -12.33
N PRO A 106 -8.67 -7.82 -13.61
CA PRO A 106 -9.99 -7.81 -14.27
C PRO A 106 -10.68 -9.18 -14.31
N GLU A 107 -9.91 -10.27 -14.46
CA GLU A 107 -10.44 -11.63 -14.47
C GLU A 107 -11.00 -12.03 -13.11
N THR A 108 -10.27 -11.74 -12.03
CA THR A 108 -10.73 -11.95 -10.64
C THR A 108 -11.97 -11.13 -10.34
N HIS A 109 -11.98 -9.85 -10.72
CA HIS A 109 -13.15 -8.98 -10.61
C HIS A 109 -14.37 -9.58 -11.33
N THR A 110 -14.19 -10.00 -12.58
CA THR A 110 -15.26 -10.60 -13.39
C THR A 110 -15.80 -11.86 -12.70
N LYS A 111 -14.92 -12.78 -12.28
CA LYS A 111 -15.28 -14.02 -11.58
C LYS A 111 -16.04 -13.76 -10.28
N TRP A 112 -15.60 -12.80 -9.47
CA TRP A 112 -16.29 -12.48 -8.22
C TRP A 112 -17.63 -11.79 -8.48
N LYS A 113 -17.71 -10.89 -9.46
CA LYS A 113 -18.96 -10.26 -9.86
C LYS A 113 -19.98 -11.27 -10.38
N THR A 114 -19.57 -12.21 -11.23
CA THR A 114 -20.48 -13.26 -11.74
C THR A 114 -20.92 -14.24 -10.65
N SER A 115 -20.14 -14.38 -9.59
CA SER A 115 -20.46 -15.23 -8.43
C SER A 115 -21.16 -14.46 -7.30
N ASP A 116 -21.62 -13.23 -7.54
CA ASP A 116 -22.23 -12.33 -6.55
C ASP A 116 -21.40 -12.17 -5.25
N LYS A 117 -20.07 -12.17 -5.40
CA LYS A 117 -19.15 -11.95 -4.28
C LYS A 117 -18.82 -10.48 -4.21
N ALA A 118 -19.41 -9.77 -3.24
CA ALA A 118 -19.11 -8.37 -3.00
C ALA A 118 -17.60 -8.16 -2.70
N HIS A 119 -17.01 -7.12 -3.29
CA HIS A 119 -15.58 -6.80 -3.20
C HIS A 119 -15.30 -5.38 -3.71
N VAL A 120 -14.09 -4.87 -3.46
CA VAL A 120 -13.55 -3.66 -4.12
C VAL A 120 -12.69 -4.07 -5.30
N TYR A 121 -12.95 -3.48 -6.46
CA TYR A 121 -12.08 -3.56 -7.64
C TYR A 121 -11.33 -2.22 -7.77
N TRP A 122 -10.06 -2.21 -7.38
CA TRP A 122 -9.30 -0.97 -7.16
C TRP A 122 -9.14 -0.07 -8.39
N PRO A 123 -8.98 -0.59 -9.61
CA PRO A 123 -8.98 0.24 -10.83
C PRO A 123 -10.29 1.02 -11.08
N LYS A 124 -11.39 0.62 -10.44
CA LYS A 124 -12.67 1.34 -10.45
C LYS A 124 -13.25 1.40 -9.04
N ALA A 125 -12.40 1.69 -8.06
CA ALA A 125 -12.81 1.76 -6.66
C ALA A 125 -13.95 2.77 -6.48
N PRO A 126 -14.94 2.48 -5.63
CA PRO A 126 -15.96 3.47 -5.30
C PRO A 126 -15.31 4.65 -4.57
N GLU A 127 -15.88 5.85 -4.74
CA GLU A 127 -15.35 7.10 -4.18
C GLU A 127 -15.06 7.01 -2.67
N TRP A 128 -15.97 6.41 -1.89
CA TRP A 128 -15.77 6.26 -0.44
C TRP A 128 -14.49 5.49 -0.11
N ALA A 129 -14.13 4.46 -0.90
CA ALA A 129 -12.93 3.67 -0.64
C ALA A 129 -11.67 4.48 -0.97
N LEU A 130 -11.68 5.26 -2.07
CA LEU A 130 -10.58 6.15 -2.40
C LEU A 130 -10.40 7.23 -1.34
N ARG A 131 -11.48 7.80 -0.81
CA ARG A 131 -11.43 8.80 0.28
C ARG A 131 -10.86 8.23 1.57
N GLU A 132 -11.21 6.99 1.93
CA GLU A 132 -10.67 6.33 3.12
C GLU A 132 -9.15 6.06 2.99
N VAL A 133 -8.67 5.66 1.81
CA VAL A 133 -7.22 5.56 1.55
C VAL A 133 -6.56 6.94 1.53
N ALA A 134 -7.21 7.94 0.93
CA ALA A 134 -6.73 9.31 0.91
C ALA A 134 -6.56 9.90 2.31
N GLY A 135 -7.48 9.60 3.24
CA GLY A 135 -7.36 10.01 4.65
C GLY A 135 -6.11 9.46 5.32
N PHE A 136 -5.78 8.18 5.06
CA PHE A 136 -4.50 7.61 5.52
C PHE A 136 -3.29 8.32 4.88
N LEU A 137 -3.33 8.59 3.58
CA LEU A 137 -2.23 9.27 2.89
C LEU A 137 -2.04 10.72 3.40
N ALA A 138 -3.12 11.44 3.66
CA ALA A 138 -3.10 12.77 4.27
C ALA A 138 -2.48 12.73 5.67
N TRP A 139 -2.88 11.75 6.49
CA TRP A 139 -2.28 11.53 7.80
C TRP A 139 -0.78 11.23 7.71
N ALA A 140 -0.37 10.33 6.81
CA ALA A 140 1.04 10.01 6.59
C ALA A 140 1.84 11.23 6.12
N HIS A 141 1.23 12.10 5.31
CA HIS A 141 1.82 13.36 4.90
C HIS A 141 2.04 14.31 6.08
N LEU A 142 1.01 14.53 6.90
CA LEU A 142 1.04 15.47 8.02
C LEU A 142 1.97 15.04 9.16
N HIS A 143 2.18 13.73 9.31
CA HIS A 143 2.84 13.16 10.48
C HIS A 143 4.19 12.49 10.20
N HIS A 144 4.47 12.15 8.95
CA HIS A 144 5.71 11.49 8.51
C HIS A 144 6.29 12.15 7.25
N ASP A 145 5.83 13.34 6.87
CA ASP A 145 6.34 14.10 5.71
C ASP A 145 6.30 13.33 4.37
N VAL A 146 5.45 12.31 4.24
CA VAL A 146 5.31 11.56 2.98
C VAL A 146 4.76 12.50 1.89
N PRO A 147 5.47 12.73 0.77
CA PRO A 147 4.95 13.61 -0.27
C PRO A 147 3.70 13.05 -0.96
N LEU A 148 2.64 13.86 -1.09
CA LEU A 148 1.42 13.51 -1.84
C LEU A 148 1.60 13.65 -3.36
N ARG A 149 2.48 12.81 -3.92
CA ARG A 149 2.81 12.70 -5.34
C ARG A 149 3.32 11.29 -5.65
N GLY A 150 3.36 10.92 -6.93
CA GLY A 150 3.84 9.61 -7.34
C GLY A 150 4.19 9.52 -8.82
N PRO A 151 4.44 8.31 -9.33
CA PRO A 151 4.64 8.06 -10.76
C PRO A 151 3.41 8.45 -11.59
N ALA A 152 3.61 8.84 -12.84
CA ALA A 152 2.52 9.16 -13.77
C ALA A 152 1.92 7.92 -14.47
N LEU A 153 2.62 6.79 -14.45
CA LEU A 153 2.30 5.62 -15.27
C LEU A 153 1.77 4.47 -14.42
N TRP A 154 0.45 4.25 -14.44
CA TRP A 154 -0.24 3.19 -13.70
C TRP A 154 -0.94 2.22 -14.67
N PRO A 155 -0.21 1.32 -15.33
CA PRO A 155 -0.80 0.37 -16.28
C PRO A 155 -1.80 -0.56 -15.58
N ALA A 156 -2.82 -1.00 -16.33
CA ALA A 156 -3.76 -1.99 -15.84
C ALA A 156 -3.13 -3.39 -15.80
N TYR A 157 -3.59 -4.24 -14.88
CA TYR A 157 -3.23 -5.66 -14.87
C TYR A 157 -3.88 -6.36 -16.09
N PRO A 158 -3.18 -7.29 -16.78
CA PRO A 158 -1.87 -7.86 -16.47
C PRO A 158 -0.66 -7.08 -17.01
N LYS A 159 -0.85 -6.00 -17.78
CA LYS A 159 0.26 -5.22 -18.35
C LYS A 159 1.19 -4.64 -17.27
N SER A 160 0.65 -4.33 -16.09
CA SER A 160 1.43 -3.89 -14.93
C SER A 160 2.33 -4.97 -14.30
N TYR A 161 2.10 -6.26 -14.57
CA TYR A 161 2.92 -7.31 -13.98
C TYR A 161 4.38 -7.21 -14.48
N GLY A 162 5.33 -7.35 -13.55
CA GLY A 162 6.75 -7.18 -13.87
C GLY A 162 7.00 -5.77 -14.42
N ASN A 163 7.56 -5.63 -15.61
CA ASN A 163 7.75 -4.32 -16.24
C ASN A 163 7.04 -4.21 -17.59
N GLY A 164 5.93 -4.94 -17.79
CA GLY A 164 5.22 -5.00 -19.07
C GLY A 164 4.68 -3.64 -19.55
N GLY A 165 4.46 -2.70 -18.63
CA GLY A 165 4.07 -1.33 -18.93
C GLY A 165 5.20 -0.32 -18.93
N GLY A 166 6.44 -0.70 -18.56
CA GLY A 166 7.58 0.21 -18.42
C GLY A 166 7.53 1.10 -17.16
N GLN A 167 6.67 0.77 -16.19
CA GLN A 167 6.42 1.58 -15.00
C GLN A 167 7.43 1.37 -13.86
N ARG A 168 8.19 0.27 -13.89
CA ARG A 168 9.09 -0.10 -12.79
C ARG A 168 10.25 0.88 -12.69
N MET A 169 10.52 1.34 -11.47
CA MET A 169 11.64 2.23 -11.21
C MET A 169 12.96 1.49 -11.39
N SER A 170 13.97 2.22 -11.85
CA SER A 170 15.36 1.79 -11.70
C SER A 170 15.79 1.89 -10.25
N PHE A 171 16.90 1.24 -9.90
CA PHE A 171 17.52 1.29 -8.57
C PHE A 171 17.82 2.73 -8.12
N SER A 172 18.41 3.54 -9.00
CA SER A 172 18.70 4.96 -8.73
C SER A 172 17.42 5.78 -8.49
N ARG A 173 16.37 5.51 -9.28
CA ARG A 173 15.08 6.18 -9.11
C ARG A 173 14.41 5.78 -7.78
N TRP A 174 14.47 4.52 -7.39
CA TRP A 174 13.96 4.06 -6.09
C TRP A 174 14.67 4.73 -4.92
N ASN A 175 16.01 4.77 -4.95
CA ASN A 175 16.82 5.37 -3.88
C ASN A 175 16.48 6.84 -3.60
N SER A 176 16.11 7.58 -4.64
CA SER A 176 15.72 8.99 -4.57
C SER A 176 14.21 9.23 -4.48
N PHE A 177 13.40 8.18 -4.60
CA PHE A 177 11.94 8.32 -4.62
C PHE A 177 11.40 8.74 -3.26
N ARG A 178 10.43 9.65 -3.28
CA ARG A 178 9.67 10.10 -2.10
C ARG A 178 8.22 10.31 -2.54
N GLY A 179 7.29 9.70 -1.81
CA GLY A 179 5.86 9.85 -2.04
C GLY A 179 5.11 8.52 -2.11
N VAL A 180 4.05 8.44 -2.90
CA VAL A 180 3.16 7.28 -2.98
C VAL A 180 3.35 6.56 -4.30
N CYS A 181 3.53 5.25 -4.26
CA CYS A 181 3.56 4.40 -5.46
C CYS A 181 2.88 3.06 -5.21
N GLY A 182 2.67 2.29 -6.28
CA GLY A 182 2.19 0.91 -6.21
C GLY A 182 3.31 -0.12 -6.20
N HIS A 183 3.03 -1.35 -5.75
CA HIS A 183 3.97 -2.49 -5.77
C HIS A 183 4.61 -2.70 -7.15
N MET A 184 3.86 -2.49 -8.23
CA MET A 184 4.34 -2.58 -9.61
C MET A 184 5.52 -1.65 -9.96
N HIS A 185 5.74 -0.58 -9.18
CA HIS A 185 6.79 0.40 -9.42
C HIS A 185 8.10 0.06 -8.70
N VAL A 186 8.03 -0.67 -7.59
CA VAL A 186 9.19 -0.96 -6.72
C VAL A 186 10.15 -1.87 -7.49
N PRO A 187 11.46 -1.63 -7.58
CA PRO A 187 12.38 -2.56 -8.21
C PRO A 187 12.37 -3.95 -7.54
N GLU A 188 12.95 -4.97 -8.19
CA GLU A 188 13.09 -6.35 -7.68
C GLU A 188 11.78 -7.16 -7.49
N ASN A 189 10.62 -6.51 -7.47
CA ASN A 189 9.36 -7.12 -7.06
C ASN A 189 8.48 -7.50 -8.26
N LEU A 190 8.44 -8.75 -8.71
CA LEU A 190 7.63 -9.17 -9.88
C LEU A 190 6.12 -9.19 -9.60
N HIS A 191 5.53 -8.01 -9.50
CA HIS A 191 4.14 -7.74 -9.13
C HIS A 191 3.53 -6.66 -10.03
N GLY A 192 2.20 -6.58 -10.06
CA GLY A 192 1.44 -5.66 -10.92
C GLY A 192 0.36 -4.85 -10.20
N ASP A 193 0.18 -5.07 -8.90
CA ASP A 193 -0.75 -4.35 -8.05
C ASP A 193 -0.23 -2.95 -7.68
N PRO A 194 -1.13 -1.99 -7.38
CA PRO A 194 -2.59 -2.09 -7.32
C PRO A 194 -3.27 -1.94 -8.70
N GLY A 195 -2.53 -2.18 -9.79
CA GLY A 195 -3.00 -1.97 -11.16
C GLY A 195 -3.31 -0.49 -11.44
N ALA A 196 -4.20 -0.24 -12.40
CA ALA A 196 -4.60 1.10 -12.80
C ALA A 196 -5.59 1.74 -11.82
N ILE A 197 -5.25 1.79 -10.53
CA ILE A 197 -5.97 2.61 -9.54
C ILE A 197 -6.02 4.06 -10.02
N ASP A 198 -7.13 4.75 -9.77
CA ASP A 198 -7.29 6.17 -10.08
C ASP A 198 -6.44 7.04 -9.14
N PHE A 199 -5.14 7.06 -9.41
CA PHE A 199 -4.13 7.68 -8.56
C PHE A 199 -4.27 9.20 -8.50
N ASP A 200 -4.63 9.85 -9.61
CA ASP A 200 -4.81 11.30 -9.67
C ASP A 200 -5.96 11.74 -8.76
N THR A 201 -7.11 11.05 -8.84
CA THR A 201 -8.25 11.29 -7.94
C THR A 201 -7.87 11.00 -6.49
N LEU A 202 -7.19 9.87 -6.22
CA LEU A 202 -6.74 9.49 -4.87
C LEU A 202 -5.85 10.56 -4.23
N ILE A 203 -4.83 11.04 -4.95
CA ILE A 203 -3.92 12.07 -4.47
C ILE A 203 -4.63 13.42 -4.34
N GLY A 204 -5.58 13.72 -5.24
CA GLY A 204 -6.45 14.89 -5.12
C GLY A 204 -7.19 14.92 -3.79
N TYR A 205 -7.87 13.82 -3.45
CA TYR A 205 -8.56 13.69 -2.15
C TYR A 205 -7.59 13.78 -0.97
N ALA A 206 -6.40 13.18 -1.06
CA ALA A 206 -5.43 13.22 0.03
C ALA A 206 -4.92 14.65 0.30
N LYS A 207 -4.70 15.43 -0.77
CA LYS A 207 -4.30 16.84 -0.65
C LYS A 207 -5.39 17.69 -0.02
N SER A 208 -6.65 17.49 -0.42
CA SER A 208 -7.78 18.18 0.21
C SER A 208 -7.88 17.85 1.71
N ALA A 209 -7.81 16.56 2.06
CA ALA A 209 -7.89 16.12 3.45
C ALA A 209 -6.71 16.56 4.34
N ALA A 210 -5.57 16.94 3.74
CA ALA A 210 -4.42 17.48 4.46
C ALA A 210 -4.49 19.00 4.69
N GLN A 211 -5.48 19.67 4.10
CA GLN A 211 -5.72 21.12 4.25
C GLN A 211 -6.90 21.44 5.17
N ASP A 212 -7.74 20.44 5.46
CA ASP A 212 -8.87 20.50 6.38
C ASP A 212 -8.42 20.37 7.84
#